data_AF-A0A3P2RBC9-F1
#
_entry.id   AF-A0A3P2RBC9-F1
#
_cell.length_a   1.000
_cell.length_b   1.000
_cell.length_c   1.000
_cell.angle_alpha   90.00
_cell.angle_beta   90.00
_cell.angle_gamma   90.00
#
_symmetry.space_group_name_H-M   'P 1'
#
loop_
_entity.id
_entity.type
_entity.pdbx_description
1 polymer ?
#
loop_
_entity_poly.entity_id
_entity_poly.type
_entity_poly.pdbx_seq_one_letter_code
_entity_poly.pdbx_strand_id
1 'polypeptide(L)'
;MKIGIIGATGMTGKALYNEAISRGHDVTGFVRNETRGKDVLGADAQLIVEDAFAITGAQLDQFDVVIDAFANHTEPEQNLDVLTHLIHQTRHHDVRMFFILGAGPLLQEDGSYVYDFLKTLPDAASWVDEPRYGVTELQVLLSTRDVNWTAISAQNEYTDGPKTEYVLGKDHLMNASDGKSHVTSGNLAGAVLDEIEQPQFKMARFTVSDK
;
A
#
# COMPACT_ATOMS: atom_id res chain seq x y z
N MET A 1 11.18 -13.69 6.70
CA MET A 1 10.25 -13.12 7.70
C MET A 1 8.86 -13.68 7.45
N LYS A 2 7.98 -13.65 8.44
CA LYS A 2 6.56 -13.91 8.29
C LYS A 2 5.85 -12.63 7.86
N ILE A 3 5.23 -12.65 6.69
CA ILE A 3 4.59 -11.47 6.09
C ILE A 3 3.10 -11.75 5.86
N GLY A 4 2.25 -10.94 6.46
CA GLY A 4 0.81 -10.91 6.17
C GLY A 4 0.50 -9.89 5.09
N ILE A 5 -0.35 -10.22 4.12
CA ILE A 5 -0.77 -9.28 3.06
C ILE A 5 -2.30 -9.18 3.06
N ILE A 6 -2.82 -8.02 3.41
CA ILE A 6 -4.26 -7.70 3.35
C ILE A 6 -4.59 -7.21 1.94
N GLY A 7 -5.71 -7.68 1.39
CA GLY A 7 -6.04 -7.41 -0.02
C GLY A 7 -5.20 -8.22 -1.01
N ALA A 8 -4.72 -9.40 -0.62
CA ALA A 8 -3.72 -10.17 -1.36
C ALA A 8 -4.11 -10.55 -2.80
N THR A 9 -5.41 -10.59 -3.15
CA THR A 9 -5.87 -10.93 -4.52
C THR A 9 -6.02 -9.72 -5.44
N GLY A 10 -5.85 -8.49 -4.93
CA GLY A 10 -5.81 -7.28 -5.74
C GLY A 10 -4.51 -7.18 -6.53
N MET A 11 -4.44 -6.23 -7.48
CA MET A 11 -3.25 -6.00 -8.31
C MET A 11 -1.99 -5.83 -7.46
N THR A 12 -2.02 -4.89 -6.51
CA THR A 12 -0.89 -4.64 -5.60
C THR A 12 -0.61 -5.83 -4.69
N GLY A 13 -1.65 -6.38 -4.05
CA GLY A 13 -1.52 -7.51 -3.12
C GLY A 13 -0.87 -8.74 -3.78
N LYS A 14 -1.23 -9.05 -5.03
CA LYS A 14 -0.66 -10.15 -5.79
C LYS A 14 0.81 -9.90 -6.12
N ALA A 15 1.17 -8.68 -6.54
CA ALA A 15 2.55 -8.31 -6.82
C ALA A 15 3.43 -8.43 -5.56
N LEU A 16 2.94 -7.93 -4.42
CA LEU A 16 3.60 -8.06 -3.12
C LEU A 16 3.76 -9.52 -2.69
N TYR A 17 2.72 -10.33 -2.86
CA TYR A 17 2.75 -11.76 -2.50
C TYR A 17 3.83 -12.49 -3.30
N ASN A 18 3.84 -12.31 -4.62
CA ASN A 18 4.80 -12.96 -5.51
C ASN A 18 6.23 -12.49 -5.24
N GLU A 19 6.43 -11.18 -5.06
CA GLU A 19 7.74 -10.63 -4.74
C GLU A 19 8.27 -11.19 -3.41
N ALA A 20 7.46 -11.18 -2.36
CA ALA A 20 7.83 -11.70 -1.04
C ALA A 20 8.16 -13.21 -1.07
N ILE A 21 7.35 -14.01 -1.77
CA ILE A 21 7.63 -15.45 -1.96
C ILE A 21 8.95 -15.65 -2.73
N SER A 22 9.19 -14.86 -3.79
CA SER A 22 10.43 -14.97 -4.57
C SER A 22 11.70 -14.67 -3.78
N ARG A 23 11.58 -13.86 -2.71
CA ARG A 23 12.66 -13.54 -1.76
C ARG A 23 12.76 -14.55 -0.60
N GLY A 24 11.95 -15.61 -0.60
CA GLY A 24 12.01 -16.69 0.40
C GLY A 24 11.38 -16.32 1.75
N HIS A 25 10.44 -15.37 1.78
CA HIS A 25 9.65 -15.08 2.96
C HIS A 25 8.50 -16.09 3.15
N ASP A 26 8.01 -16.21 4.38
CA ASP A 26 6.83 -17.00 4.73
C ASP A 26 5.60 -16.08 4.63
N VAL A 27 4.80 -16.22 3.58
CA VAL A 27 3.79 -15.24 3.20
C VAL A 27 2.38 -15.80 3.32
N THR A 28 1.53 -15.12 4.08
CA THR A 28 0.10 -15.44 4.21
C THR A 28 -0.75 -14.31 3.63
N GLY A 29 -1.66 -14.64 2.71
CA GLY A 29 -2.61 -13.69 2.15
C GLY A 29 -3.92 -13.65 2.93
N PHE A 30 -4.35 -12.47 3.37
CA PHE A 30 -5.72 -12.25 3.86
C PHE A 30 -6.64 -12.01 2.67
N VAL A 31 -7.69 -12.82 2.56
CA VAL A 31 -8.63 -12.82 1.43
C VAL A 31 -10.06 -12.96 1.92
N ARG A 32 -11.03 -12.44 1.17
CA ARG A 32 -12.46 -12.65 1.48
C ARG A 32 -13.03 -13.97 0.94
N ASN A 33 -12.33 -14.58 -0.02
CA ASN A 33 -12.77 -15.80 -0.70
C ASN A 33 -11.58 -16.71 -0.96
N GLU A 34 -11.59 -17.89 -0.34
CA GLU A 34 -10.48 -18.85 -0.42
C GLU A 34 -10.22 -19.33 -1.85
N THR A 35 -11.28 -19.68 -2.59
CA THR A 35 -11.19 -20.17 -3.96
C THR A 35 -10.49 -19.15 -4.86
N ARG A 36 -10.97 -17.90 -4.84
CA ARG A 36 -10.34 -16.79 -5.58
C ARG A 36 -8.90 -16.57 -5.11
N GLY A 37 -8.64 -16.70 -3.81
CA GLY A 37 -7.29 -16.65 -3.24
C GLY A 37 -6.35 -17.65 -3.91
N LYS A 38 -6.74 -18.93 -3.94
CA LYS A 38 -5.97 -20.02 -4.56
C LYS A 38 -5.85 -19.87 -6.08
N ASP A 39 -6.88 -19.38 -6.75
CA ASP A 39 -6.84 -19.14 -8.19
C ASP A 39 -5.83 -18.04 -8.57
N VAL A 40 -5.74 -16.97 -7.77
CA VAL A 40 -4.89 -15.81 -8.05
C VAL A 40 -3.45 -15.99 -7.55
N LEU A 41 -3.27 -16.61 -6.38
CA LEU A 41 -1.98 -16.72 -5.68
C LEU A 41 -1.33 -18.11 -5.77
N GLY A 42 -2.07 -19.11 -6.27
CA GLY A 42 -1.62 -20.49 -6.40
C GLY A 42 -2.34 -21.43 -5.44
N ALA A 43 -2.49 -22.70 -5.85
CA ALA A 43 -3.24 -23.70 -5.09
C ALA A 43 -2.68 -23.96 -3.68
N ASP A 44 -1.36 -23.82 -3.53
CA ASP A 44 -0.62 -24.02 -2.28
C ASP A 44 -0.44 -22.73 -1.46
N ALA A 45 -1.09 -21.62 -1.88
CA ALA A 45 -1.00 -20.36 -1.16
C ALA A 45 -1.52 -20.50 0.28
N GLN A 46 -0.76 -19.99 1.25
CA GLN A 46 -1.22 -19.86 2.62
C GLN A 46 -2.20 -18.69 2.71
N LEU A 47 -3.41 -18.93 3.21
CA LEU A 47 -4.48 -17.94 3.23
C LEU A 47 -5.15 -17.87 4.60
N ILE A 48 -5.54 -16.65 4.97
CA ILE A 48 -6.52 -16.40 6.03
C ILE A 48 -7.77 -15.83 5.35
N VAL A 49 -8.90 -16.51 5.55
CA VAL A 49 -10.18 -16.06 5.00
C VAL A 49 -10.85 -15.16 6.03
N GLU A 50 -10.68 -13.85 5.87
CA GLU A 50 -11.17 -12.86 6.82
C GLU A 50 -11.50 -11.55 6.09
N ASP A 51 -12.50 -10.84 6.59
CA ASP A 51 -12.80 -9.49 6.13
C ASP A 51 -11.80 -8.49 6.75
N ALA A 52 -11.33 -7.51 5.98
CA ALA A 52 -10.34 -6.54 6.47
C ALA A 52 -10.82 -5.78 7.72
N PHE A 53 -12.14 -5.54 7.84
CA PHE A 53 -12.76 -4.89 9.00
C PHE A 53 -12.84 -5.79 10.24
N ALA A 54 -12.62 -7.09 10.09
CA ALA A 54 -12.70 -8.08 11.17
C ALA A 54 -11.33 -8.52 11.69
N ILE A 55 -10.23 -8.13 11.03
CA ILE A 55 -8.87 -8.49 11.44
C ILE A 55 -8.60 -7.96 12.86
N THR A 56 -7.99 -8.79 13.70
CA THR A 56 -7.68 -8.47 15.09
C THR A 56 -6.16 -8.37 15.34
N GLY A 57 -5.75 -7.63 16.37
CA GLY A 57 -4.34 -7.53 16.77
C GLY A 57 -3.67 -8.90 17.02
N ALA A 58 -4.41 -9.85 17.60
CA ALA A 58 -3.91 -11.21 17.83
C ALA A 58 -3.60 -11.97 16.52
N GLN A 59 -4.35 -11.71 15.43
CA GLN A 59 -4.02 -12.26 14.11
C GLN A 59 -2.81 -11.57 13.50
N LEU A 60 -2.57 -10.29 13.81
CA LEU A 60 -1.42 -9.55 13.29
C LEU A 60 -0.11 -9.98 13.99
N ASP A 61 -0.16 -10.33 15.27
CA ASP A 61 1.00 -10.74 16.10
C ASP A 61 1.75 -11.99 15.60
N GLN A 62 1.13 -12.79 14.75
CA GLN A 62 1.81 -13.96 14.18
C GLN A 62 2.82 -13.60 13.07
N PHE A 63 2.87 -12.33 12.66
CA PHE A 63 3.71 -11.82 11.58
C PHE A 63 4.77 -10.85 12.08
N ASP A 64 5.91 -10.82 11.39
CA ASP A 64 6.93 -9.79 11.60
C ASP A 64 6.49 -8.47 10.94
N VAL A 65 5.82 -8.57 9.79
CA VAL A 65 5.34 -7.46 8.97
C VAL A 65 3.94 -7.77 8.44
N VAL A 66 3.06 -6.76 8.42
CA VAL A 66 1.79 -6.83 7.70
C VAL A 66 1.69 -5.67 6.72
N ILE A 67 1.31 -5.97 5.48
CA ILE A 67 1.14 -5.00 4.41
C ILE A 67 -0.36 -4.88 4.11
N ASP A 68 -0.90 -3.68 4.30
CA ASP A 68 -2.24 -3.31 3.88
C ASP A 68 -2.23 -2.84 2.42
N ALA A 69 -2.67 -3.74 1.55
CA ALA A 69 -2.94 -3.49 0.14
C ALA A 69 -4.45 -3.57 -0.18
N PHE A 70 -5.31 -3.40 0.83
CA PHE A 70 -6.74 -3.23 0.62
C PHE A 70 -7.02 -1.98 -0.21
N ALA A 71 -7.95 -2.08 -1.16
CA ALA A 71 -8.45 -0.94 -1.91
C ALA A 71 -9.88 -1.21 -2.38
N ASN A 72 -10.77 -0.23 -2.14
CA ASN A 72 -12.10 -0.14 -2.71
C ASN A 72 -12.24 1.18 -3.47
N HIS A 73 -12.12 1.11 -4.80
CA HIS A 73 -12.22 2.29 -5.68
C HIS A 73 -13.66 2.81 -5.82
N THR A 74 -14.67 2.01 -5.47
CA THR A 74 -16.09 2.41 -5.57
C THR A 74 -16.62 3.06 -4.29
N GLU A 75 -16.05 2.71 -3.14
CA GLU A 75 -16.39 3.25 -1.82
C GLU A 75 -15.07 3.59 -1.09
N PRO A 76 -14.34 4.63 -1.55
CA PRO A 76 -12.98 4.90 -1.10
C PRO A 76 -12.85 5.30 0.37
N GLU A 77 -13.95 5.69 1.02
CA GLU A 77 -14.01 5.86 2.48
C GLU A 77 -13.63 4.57 3.23
N GLN A 78 -13.91 3.40 2.65
CA GLN A 78 -13.58 2.12 3.27
C GLN A 78 -12.06 1.91 3.40
N ASN A 79 -11.25 2.53 2.53
CA ASN A 79 -9.79 2.46 2.63
C ASN A 79 -9.32 3.14 3.92
N LEU A 80 -9.84 4.35 4.20
CA LEU A 80 -9.58 5.07 5.43
C LEU A 80 -10.09 4.30 6.65
N ASP A 81 -11.29 3.71 6.57
CA ASP A 81 -11.87 2.95 7.68
C ASP A 81 -11.02 1.70 8.00
N VAL A 82 -10.56 0.95 6.98
CA VAL A 82 -9.65 -0.20 7.17
C VAL A 82 -8.32 0.26 7.76
N LEU A 83 -7.70 1.33 7.23
CA LEU A 83 -6.45 1.85 7.78
C LEU A 83 -6.59 2.22 9.25
N THR A 84 -7.65 2.95 9.62
CA THR A 84 -7.87 3.38 11.01
C THR A 84 -8.15 2.20 11.94
N HIS A 85 -8.90 1.19 11.47
CA HIS A 85 -9.11 -0.07 12.17
C HIS A 85 -7.79 -0.79 12.41
N LEU A 86 -6.97 -1.00 11.38
CA LEU A 86 -5.68 -1.70 11.51
C LEU A 86 -4.72 -0.95 12.42
N ILE A 87 -4.64 0.38 12.33
CA ILE A 87 -3.86 1.19 13.28
C ILE A 87 -4.34 0.95 14.72
N HIS A 88 -5.65 0.92 14.97
CA HIS A 88 -6.19 0.64 16.30
C HIS A 88 -5.81 -0.78 16.78
N GLN A 89 -5.97 -1.79 15.92
CA GLN A 89 -5.65 -3.19 16.23
C GLN A 89 -4.16 -3.43 16.47
N THR A 90 -3.29 -2.59 15.92
CA THR A 90 -1.84 -2.75 16.02
C THR A 90 -1.23 -1.98 17.20
N ARG A 91 -2.02 -1.15 17.90
CA ARG A 91 -1.50 -0.46 19.09
C ARG A 91 -1.04 -1.46 20.14
N HIS A 92 0.15 -1.25 20.68
CA HIS A 92 0.80 -2.14 21.67
C HIS A 92 1.24 -3.51 21.13
N HIS A 93 1.26 -3.68 19.81
CA HIS A 93 1.82 -4.84 19.13
C HIS A 93 3.16 -4.48 18.45
N ASP A 94 4.06 -5.45 18.36
CA ASP A 94 5.41 -5.23 17.79
C ASP A 94 5.45 -5.35 16.25
N VAL A 95 4.37 -5.86 15.65
CA VAL A 95 4.24 -6.03 14.19
C VAL A 95 4.43 -4.71 13.46
N ARG A 96 5.23 -4.72 12.40
CA ARG A 96 5.45 -3.56 11.55
C ARG A 96 4.36 -3.49 10.47
N MET A 97 3.71 -2.33 10.35
CA MET A 97 2.65 -2.11 9.36
C MET A 97 3.19 -1.38 8.13
N PHE A 98 2.77 -1.82 6.94
CA PHE A 98 2.95 -1.10 5.69
C PHE A 98 1.58 -0.72 5.12
N PHE A 99 1.45 0.52 4.64
CA PHE A 99 0.22 0.99 4.00
C PHE A 99 0.52 1.46 2.56
N ILE A 100 -0.27 0.98 1.61
CA ILE A 100 -0.19 1.43 0.23
C ILE A 100 -1.18 2.60 0.03
N LEU A 101 -0.66 3.76 -0.35
CA LEU A 101 -1.44 4.96 -0.63
C LEU A 101 -1.40 5.31 -2.12
N GLY A 102 -2.39 6.10 -2.55
CA GLY A 102 -2.39 6.71 -3.89
C GLY A 102 -1.45 7.91 -4.02
N ALA A 103 -1.50 8.55 -5.19
CA ALA A 103 -0.69 9.72 -5.53
C ALA A 103 -1.22 11.04 -4.93
N GLY A 104 -2.50 11.10 -4.53
CA GLY A 104 -3.14 12.29 -3.95
C GLY A 104 -2.31 13.04 -2.89
N PRO A 105 -1.71 12.36 -1.89
CA PRO A 105 -0.86 12.97 -0.86
C PRO A 105 0.60 13.27 -1.29
N LEU A 106 1.01 13.01 -2.53
CA LEU A 106 2.32 13.46 -3.03
C LEU A 106 2.30 14.98 -3.22
N LEU A 107 3.47 15.60 -3.08
CA LEU A 107 3.69 17.02 -3.27
C LEU A 107 4.03 17.33 -4.73
N GLN A 108 3.49 18.43 -5.23
CA GLN A 108 3.99 19.08 -6.44
C GLN A 108 5.22 19.93 -6.11
N GLU A 109 5.88 20.47 -7.15
CA GLU A 109 7.06 21.34 -6.96
C GLU A 109 6.76 22.61 -6.14
N ASP A 110 5.52 23.11 -6.18
CA ASP A 110 5.09 24.27 -5.42
C ASP A 110 4.74 23.95 -3.94
N GLY A 111 4.85 22.68 -3.55
CA GLY A 111 4.56 22.20 -2.19
C GLY A 111 3.08 21.96 -1.90
N SER A 112 2.17 22.12 -2.86
CA SER A 112 0.78 21.68 -2.73
C SER A 112 0.64 20.17 -2.94
N TYR A 113 -0.43 19.56 -2.43
CA TYR A 113 -0.69 18.15 -2.74
C TYR A 113 -1.16 17.99 -4.19
N VAL A 114 -0.85 16.85 -4.80
CA VAL A 114 -1.42 16.45 -6.11
C VAL A 114 -2.95 16.52 -6.07
N TYR A 115 -3.55 16.12 -4.95
CA TYR A 115 -4.99 16.30 -4.71
C TYR A 115 -5.48 17.74 -4.94
N ASP A 116 -4.70 18.75 -4.53
CA ASP A 116 -5.09 20.16 -4.69
C ASP A 116 -5.18 20.55 -6.17
N PHE A 117 -4.27 20.05 -6.99
CA PHE A 117 -4.34 20.20 -8.44
C PHE A 117 -5.51 19.42 -9.05
N LEU A 118 -5.71 18.15 -8.65
CA LEU A 118 -6.76 17.30 -9.21
C LEU A 118 -8.16 17.91 -9.04
N LYS A 119 -8.42 18.62 -7.93
CA LYS A 119 -9.68 19.36 -7.72
C LYS A 119 -9.96 20.46 -8.75
N THR A 120 -8.93 20.94 -9.45
CA THR A 120 -9.05 22.01 -10.45
C THR A 120 -9.38 21.48 -11.84
N LEU A 121 -9.28 20.17 -12.06
CA LEU A 121 -9.56 19.55 -13.35
C LEU A 121 -11.06 19.52 -13.66
N PRO A 122 -11.46 19.58 -14.94
CA PRO A 122 -12.84 19.35 -15.34
C PRO A 122 -13.36 18.01 -14.83
N ASP A 123 -14.63 17.97 -14.41
CA ASP A 123 -15.33 16.77 -13.92
C ASP A 123 -14.71 16.08 -12.69
N ALA A 124 -13.76 16.75 -12.00
CA ALA A 124 -13.08 16.21 -10.82
C ALA A 124 -14.03 15.71 -9.73
N ALA A 125 -15.18 16.37 -9.54
CA ALA A 125 -16.17 15.98 -8.55
C ALA A 125 -16.65 14.52 -8.66
N SER A 126 -16.50 13.87 -9.82
CA SER A 126 -16.91 12.47 -10.02
C SER A 126 -15.88 11.43 -9.60
N TRP A 127 -14.61 11.81 -9.37
CA TRP A 127 -13.53 10.86 -9.08
C TRP A 127 -12.50 11.35 -8.04
N VAL A 128 -12.56 12.62 -7.61
CA VAL A 128 -11.56 13.22 -6.70
C VAL A 128 -11.70 12.76 -5.24
N ASP A 129 -12.76 12.02 -4.90
CA ASP A 129 -12.98 11.50 -3.55
C ASP A 129 -11.91 10.49 -3.12
N GLU A 130 -11.47 9.61 -4.01
CA GLU A 130 -10.42 8.64 -3.67
C GLU A 130 -9.08 9.33 -3.33
N PRO A 131 -8.55 10.25 -4.17
CA PRO A 131 -7.38 11.06 -3.79
C PRO A 131 -7.56 11.87 -2.50
N ARG A 132 -8.78 12.33 -2.19
CA ARG A 132 -9.10 13.02 -0.93
C ARG A 132 -8.92 12.12 0.28
N TYR A 133 -9.40 10.87 0.20
CA TYR A 133 -9.18 9.89 1.26
C TYR A 133 -7.70 9.54 1.40
N GLY A 134 -6.95 9.42 0.29
CA GLY A 134 -5.49 9.26 0.32
C GLY A 134 -4.74 10.34 1.11
N VAL A 135 -5.16 11.61 1.00
CA VAL A 135 -4.63 12.70 1.82
C VAL A 135 -4.97 12.52 3.30
N THR A 136 -6.19 12.09 3.59
CA THR A 136 -6.68 11.88 4.96
C THR A 136 -5.98 10.70 5.62
N GLU A 137 -5.76 9.60 4.90
CA GLU A 137 -4.98 8.43 5.33
C GLU A 137 -3.56 8.82 5.74
N LEU A 138 -2.86 9.62 4.91
CA LEU A 138 -1.53 10.12 5.27
C LEU A 138 -1.58 10.97 6.54
N GLN A 139 -2.59 11.84 6.71
CA GLN A 139 -2.73 12.66 7.92
C GLN A 139 -2.94 11.82 9.19
N VAL A 140 -3.71 10.73 9.11
CA VAL A 140 -3.88 9.77 10.21
C VAL A 140 -2.54 9.11 10.55
N LEU A 141 -1.80 8.64 9.55
CA LEU A 141 -0.50 8.02 9.75
C LEU A 141 0.51 8.99 10.39
N LEU A 142 0.64 10.22 9.85
CA LEU A 142 1.53 11.25 10.40
C LEU A 142 1.19 11.66 11.84
N SER A 143 -0.08 11.50 12.23
CA SER A 143 -0.55 11.75 13.60
C SER A 143 -0.36 10.54 14.53
N THR A 144 -0.13 9.35 13.99
CA THR A 144 0.07 8.10 14.73
C THR A 144 1.54 7.96 15.15
N ARG A 145 1.80 7.91 16.46
CA ARG A 145 3.15 7.91 17.05
C ARG A 145 3.50 6.64 17.82
N ASP A 146 2.52 5.77 17.99
CA ASP A 146 2.53 4.58 18.85
C ASP A 146 2.41 3.26 18.06
N VAL A 147 2.54 3.33 16.73
CA VAL A 147 2.52 2.17 15.82
C VAL A 147 3.75 2.24 14.91
N ASN A 148 4.41 1.11 14.69
CA ASN A 148 5.55 1.01 13.78
C ASN A 148 5.06 0.91 12.32
N TRP A 149 4.62 2.03 11.76
CA TRP A 149 4.10 2.09 10.40
C TRP A 149 5.15 2.61 9.40
N THR A 150 5.01 2.20 8.14
CA THR A 150 5.65 2.78 6.97
C THR A 150 4.58 2.90 5.89
N ALA A 151 4.59 3.97 5.09
CA ALA A 151 3.66 4.11 3.98
C ALA A 151 4.40 4.32 2.67
N ILE A 152 3.80 3.86 1.57
CA ILE A 152 4.29 4.10 0.23
C ILE A 152 3.19 4.70 -0.63
N SER A 153 3.46 5.83 -1.28
CA SER A 153 2.55 6.39 -2.29
C SER A 153 2.95 5.91 -3.67
N ALA A 154 2.00 5.39 -4.45
CA ALA A 154 2.18 5.17 -5.88
C ALA A 154 2.23 6.49 -6.67
N GLN A 155 2.76 6.46 -7.90
CA GLN A 155 2.71 7.59 -8.83
C GLN A 155 1.32 7.75 -9.45
N ASN A 156 1.08 8.87 -10.15
CA ASN A 156 -0.21 9.17 -10.80
C ASN A 156 -0.72 8.03 -11.69
N GLU A 157 0.12 7.51 -12.58
CA GLU A 157 -0.21 6.34 -13.39
C GLU A 157 0.32 5.08 -12.69
N TYR A 158 -0.59 4.34 -12.07
CA TYR A 158 -0.28 3.09 -11.39
C TYR A 158 -0.93 1.92 -12.15
N THR A 159 -0.11 1.06 -12.75
CA THR A 159 -0.57 0.00 -13.65
C THR A 159 0.01 -1.36 -13.28
N ASP A 160 -0.67 -2.43 -13.73
CA ASP A 160 -0.13 -3.76 -13.57
C ASP A 160 1.08 -3.95 -14.50
N GLY A 161 2.19 -4.46 -13.96
CA GLY A 161 3.40 -4.64 -14.74
C GLY A 161 4.53 -5.32 -13.97
N PRO A 162 5.54 -5.84 -14.68
CA PRO A 162 6.66 -6.53 -14.05
C PRO A 162 7.54 -5.56 -13.26
N LYS A 163 8.34 -6.13 -12.34
CA LYS A 163 9.44 -5.41 -11.70
C LYS A 163 10.57 -5.19 -12.71
N THR A 164 11.03 -3.95 -12.82
CA THR A 164 12.16 -3.46 -13.60
C THR A 164 13.07 -2.62 -12.69
N GLU A 165 13.80 -1.64 -13.24
CA GLU A 165 14.52 -0.65 -12.44
C GLU A 165 13.56 0.46 -11.99
N TYR A 166 13.73 0.92 -10.76
CA TYR A 166 12.95 2.00 -10.16
C TYR A 166 13.82 2.95 -9.35
N VAL A 167 13.26 4.12 -9.02
CA VAL A 167 13.89 5.14 -8.20
C VAL A 167 13.00 5.45 -7.01
N LEU A 168 13.60 5.52 -5.81
CA LEU A 168 12.90 5.90 -4.60
C LEU A 168 12.87 7.42 -4.44
N GLY A 169 11.74 7.92 -3.94
CA GLY A 169 11.53 9.28 -3.51
C GLY A 169 10.96 9.35 -2.10
N LYS A 170 10.68 10.57 -1.64
CA LYS A 170 10.02 10.81 -0.36
C LYS A 170 8.60 11.30 -0.58
N ASP A 171 8.46 12.62 -0.68
CA ASP A 171 7.17 13.27 -0.61
C ASP A 171 6.66 13.80 -1.95
N HIS A 172 7.52 13.98 -2.95
CA HIS A 172 7.15 14.62 -4.20
C HIS A 172 6.71 13.61 -5.24
N LEU A 173 5.77 14.02 -6.08
CA LEU A 173 5.45 13.35 -7.33
C LEU A 173 6.71 13.27 -8.19
N MET A 174 6.94 12.11 -8.81
CA MET A 174 8.14 11.85 -9.60
C MET A 174 7.77 11.57 -11.04
N ASN A 175 8.66 11.94 -11.97
CA ASN A 175 8.56 11.55 -13.36
C ASN A 175 9.66 10.52 -13.68
N ALA A 176 9.29 9.46 -14.39
CA ALA A 176 10.20 8.51 -14.99
C ALA A 176 10.98 9.15 -16.16
N SER A 177 11.93 8.40 -16.71
CA SER A 177 12.77 8.82 -17.84
C SER A 177 12.00 9.24 -19.10
N ASP A 178 10.77 8.77 -19.27
CA ASP A 178 9.88 9.16 -20.38
C ASP A 178 9.12 10.49 -20.16
N GLY A 179 9.33 11.12 -18.99
CA GLY A 179 8.72 12.39 -18.60
C GLY A 179 7.33 12.26 -17.98
N LYS A 180 6.84 11.03 -17.73
CA LYS A 180 5.54 10.79 -17.11
C LYS A 180 5.70 10.28 -15.68
N SER A 181 4.68 10.54 -14.87
CA SER A 181 4.61 10.05 -13.49
C SER A 181 3.94 8.68 -13.46
N HIS A 182 4.73 7.61 -13.54
CA HIS A 182 4.20 6.24 -13.52
C HIS A 182 5.01 5.26 -12.65
N VAL A 183 4.32 4.21 -12.20
CA VAL A 183 4.95 3.06 -11.54
C VAL A 183 4.18 1.77 -11.81
N THR A 184 4.88 0.66 -11.98
CA THR A 184 4.25 -0.68 -12.07
C THR A 184 3.99 -1.31 -10.70
N SER A 185 3.02 -2.22 -10.64
CA SER A 185 2.76 -3.07 -9.46
C SER A 185 4.01 -3.85 -9.01
N GLY A 186 4.81 -4.36 -9.95
CA GLY A 186 6.07 -5.05 -9.65
C GLY A 186 7.17 -4.15 -9.06
N ASN A 187 7.32 -2.92 -9.54
CA ASN A 187 8.29 -1.96 -8.98
C ASN A 187 7.87 -1.46 -7.61
N LEU A 188 6.58 -1.20 -7.42
CA LEU A 188 6.04 -0.87 -6.10
C LEU A 188 6.27 -2.01 -5.11
N ALA A 189 6.00 -3.26 -5.50
CA ALA A 189 6.26 -4.41 -4.66
C ALA A 189 7.75 -4.59 -4.33
N GLY A 190 8.63 -4.40 -5.32
CA GLY A 190 10.08 -4.43 -5.11
C GLY A 190 10.54 -3.41 -4.07
N ALA A 191 10.09 -2.16 -4.19
CA ALA A 191 10.42 -1.09 -3.26
C ALA A 191 9.91 -1.33 -1.83
N VAL A 192 8.70 -1.90 -1.69
CA VAL A 192 8.16 -2.29 -0.38
C VAL A 192 9.00 -3.39 0.26
N LEU A 193 9.37 -4.43 -0.51
CA LEU A 193 10.16 -5.53 0.03
C LEU A 193 11.60 -5.12 0.35
N ASP A 194 12.21 -4.22 -0.43
CA ASP A 194 13.50 -3.62 -0.10
C ASP A 194 13.46 -2.88 1.25
N GLU A 195 12.42 -2.09 1.50
CA GLU A 195 12.23 -1.36 2.76
C GLU A 195 11.89 -2.29 3.93
N ILE A 196 11.28 -3.44 3.67
CA ILE A 196 11.05 -4.50 4.67
C ILE A 196 12.39 -5.14 5.07
N GLU A 197 13.26 -5.46 4.11
CA GLU A 197 14.53 -6.14 4.35
C GLU A 197 15.63 -5.21 4.86
N GLN A 198 15.64 -3.94 4.43
CA GLN A 198 16.64 -2.93 4.77
C GLN A 198 15.99 -1.61 5.19
N PRO A 199 15.41 -1.53 6.40
CA PRO A 199 14.56 -0.41 6.80
C PRO A 199 15.26 0.96 6.78
N GLN A 200 14.75 1.90 5.99
CA GLN A 200 15.17 3.31 5.91
C GLN A 200 14.06 4.29 6.32
N PHE A 201 12.79 3.88 6.26
CA PHE A 201 11.61 4.74 6.44
C PHE A 201 10.76 4.28 7.63
N LYS A 202 11.09 4.76 8.83
CA LYS A 202 10.31 4.47 10.05
C LYS A 202 9.32 5.59 10.36
N MET A 203 8.03 5.24 10.52
CA MET A 203 6.93 6.20 10.76
C MET A 203 6.95 7.34 9.75
N ALA A 204 7.16 6.97 8.48
CA ALA A 204 7.36 7.88 7.37
C ALA A 204 6.69 7.32 6.12
N ARG A 205 6.33 8.24 5.22
CA ARG A 205 5.92 7.91 3.85
C ARG A 205 7.11 8.05 2.92
N PHE A 206 7.24 7.13 1.97
CA PHE A 206 8.12 7.26 0.81
C PHE A 206 7.34 7.02 -0.48
N THR A 207 8.00 7.13 -1.62
CA THR A 207 7.40 6.86 -2.92
C THR A 207 8.40 6.18 -3.85
N VAL A 208 7.92 5.69 -4.98
CA VAL A 208 8.72 4.98 -5.98
C VAL A 208 8.17 5.30 -7.36
N SER A 209 9.07 5.51 -8.31
CA SER A 209 8.76 5.70 -9.73
C SER A 209 9.48 4.64 -10.55
N ASP A 210 8.89 4.25 -11.67
CA ASP A 210 9.66 3.59 -12.72
C ASP A 210 10.82 4.50 -13.15
N LYS A 211 11.91 3.90 -13.62
CA LYS A 211 13.12 4.63 -13.97
C LYS A 211 13.07 5.32 -15.32
#